data_AF-A0A1G7LA88-F1
#
_entry.id   AF-A0A1G7LA88-F1
#
_cell.length_a   1.000
_cell.length_b   1.000
_cell.length_c   1.000
_cell.angle_alpha   90.00
_cell.angle_beta   90.00
_cell.angle_gamma   90.00
#
_symmetry.space_group_name_H-M   'P 1'
#
loop_
_entity.id
_entity.type
_entity.pdbx_description
1 polymer ?
#
loop_
_entity_poly.entity_id
_entity_poly.type
_entity_poly.pdbx_seq_one_letter_code
_entity_poly.pdbx_strand_id
1 'polypeptide(L)'
;KRPERVMALGMVMALALLVYALGEWALRRRLWETGSSLPDQKGRPTAKPTLRWVFQLFMWVRLVELGGKWLVLNLAPHHETAVRLLGAGRYYLLE
;
A
#
# COMPACT_ATOMS: atom_id res chain seq x y z
N LYS A 1 30.10 -10.32 -17.37
CA LYS A 1 28.77 -10.38 -16.69
C LYS A 1 28.48 -11.87 -16.47
N ARG A 2 28.34 -12.34 -15.22
CA ARG A 2 28.21 -13.77 -14.90
C ARG A 2 26.76 -14.24 -15.13
N PRO A 3 26.49 -15.30 -15.93
CA PRO A 3 25.14 -15.74 -16.26
C PRO A 3 24.31 -16.11 -15.02
N GLU A 4 24.96 -16.64 -13.98
CA GLU A 4 24.35 -17.01 -12.71
C GLU A 4 23.70 -15.81 -12.01
N ARG A 5 24.33 -14.62 -12.11
CA ARG A 5 23.77 -13.38 -11.54
C ARG A 5 22.51 -12.92 -12.26
N VAL A 6 22.43 -13.16 -13.57
CA VAL A 6 21.24 -12.82 -14.37
C VAL A 6 20.10 -13.76 -14.02
N MET A 7 20.36 -15.06 -13.88
CA MET A 7 19.37 -16.04 -13.45
C MET A 7 18.86 -15.76 -12.04
N ALA A 8 19.76 -15.49 -11.09
CA ALA A 8 19.38 -15.13 -9.72
C ALA A 8 18.50 -13.86 -9.68
N LEU A 9 18.88 -12.82 -10.44
CA LEU A 9 18.07 -11.60 -10.53
C LEU A 9 16.69 -11.87 -11.16
N GLY A 10 16.64 -12.72 -12.19
CA GLY A 10 15.38 -13.14 -12.83
C GLY A 10 14.44 -13.84 -11.85
N MET A 11 14.97 -14.76 -11.02
CA MET A 11 14.18 -15.44 -9.98
C MET A 11 13.64 -14.47 -8.93
N VAL A 12 14.46 -13.54 -8.43
CA VAL A 12 14.03 -12.52 -7.45
C VAL A 12 12.95 -11.62 -8.05
N MET A 13 13.11 -11.20 -9.31
CA MET A 13 12.12 -10.38 -10.01
C MET A 13 10.80 -11.12 -10.19
N ALA A 14 10.83 -12.40 -10.60
CA ALA A 14 9.64 -13.22 -10.75
C ALA A 14 8.91 -13.42 -9.40
N LEU A 15 9.66 -13.71 -8.33
CA LEU A 15 9.10 -13.84 -6.99
C LEU A 15 8.47 -12.52 -6.51
N ALA A 16 9.15 -11.38 -6.73
CA ALA A 16 8.60 -10.08 -6.39
C ALA A 16 7.29 -9.81 -7.13
N LEU A 17 7.23 -10.07 -8.45
CA LEU A 17 6.01 -9.92 -9.24
C LEU A 17 4.88 -10.82 -8.73
N LEU A 18 5.18 -12.06 -8.33
CA LEU A 18 4.20 -12.97 -7.74
C LEU A 18 3.62 -12.43 -6.43
N VAL A 19 4.46 -11.92 -5.54
CA VAL A 19 4.01 -11.30 -4.27
C VAL A 19 3.12 -10.09 -4.54
N TYR A 20 3.50 -9.23 -5.50
CA TYR A 20 2.67 -8.10 -5.91
C TYR A 20 1.31 -8.55 -6.47
N ALA A 21 1.29 -9.54 -7.35
CA ALA A 21 0.06 -10.06 -7.95
C ALA A 21 -0.89 -10.65 -6.90
N LEU A 22 -0.36 -11.42 -5.94
CA LEU A 22 -1.14 -11.99 -4.84
C LEU A 22 -1.70 -10.89 -3.92
N GLY A 23 -0.89 -9.88 -3.58
CA GLY A 23 -1.35 -8.75 -2.77
C GLY A 23 -2.44 -7.93 -3.46
N GLU A 24 -2.29 -7.65 -4.77
CA GLU A 24 -3.33 -6.98 -5.55
C GLU A 24 -4.62 -7.80 -5.63
N TRP A 25 -4.52 -9.10 -5.86
CA TRP A 25 -5.67 -9.99 -5.90
C TRP A 25 -6.41 -9.99 -4.56
N ALA A 26 -5.70 -10.17 -3.44
CA ALA A 26 -6.28 -10.19 -2.10
C ALA A 26 -6.95 -8.84 -1.77
N LEU A 27 -6.29 -7.73 -2.08
CA LEU A 27 -6.83 -6.39 -1.86
C LEU A 27 -8.11 -6.14 -2.67
N ARG A 28 -8.09 -6.44 -3.97
CA ARG A 28 -9.24 -6.24 -4.87
C ARG A 28 -10.43 -7.13 -4.48
N ARG A 29 -10.14 -8.36 -4.04
CA ARG A 29 -11.17 -9.25 -3.51
C ARG A 29 -11.86 -8.65 -2.29
N ARG A 30 -11.09 -8.15 -1.31
CA ARG A 30 -11.65 -7.50 -0.12
C ARG A 30 -12.44 -6.24 -0.46
N LEU A 31 -11.92 -5.41 -1.37
CA LEU A 31 -12.64 -4.21 -1.86
C LEU A 31 -14.00 -4.56 -2.47
N TRP A 32 -14.06 -5.65 -3.24
CA TRP A 32 -15.30 -6.15 -3.81
C TRP A 32 -16.26 -6.65 -2.73
N GLU A 33 -15.77 -7.47 -1.80
CA GLU A 33 -16.56 -8.03 -0.69
C GLU A 33 -17.13 -6.93 0.23
N THR A 34 -16.40 -5.84 0.46
CA THR A 34 -16.84 -4.72 1.32
C THR A 34 -17.53 -3.58 0.56
N GLY A 35 -17.68 -3.66 -0.77
CA GLY A 35 -18.22 -2.58 -1.59
C GLY A 35 -17.43 -1.26 -1.50
N SER A 36 -16.17 -1.33 -1.09
CA SER A 36 -15.33 -0.15 -0.82
C SER A 36 -14.49 0.23 -2.03
N SER A 37 -13.93 1.44 -2.02
CA SER A 37 -12.99 1.90 -3.04
C SER A 37 -11.83 2.67 -2.41
N LEU A 38 -10.71 2.72 -3.13
CA LEU A 38 -9.57 3.57 -2.80
C LEU A 38 -9.41 4.62 -3.89
N PRO A 39 -8.86 5.81 -3.58
CA PRO A 39 -8.54 6.79 -4.61
C PRO A 39 -7.48 6.22 -5.57
N ASP A 40 -7.56 6.54 -6.84
CA ASP A 40 -6.52 6.30 -7.85
C ASP A 40 -5.49 7.46 -7.86
N GLN A 41 -4.52 7.41 -8.76
CA GLN A 41 -3.49 8.46 -8.93
C GLN A 41 -4.05 9.86 -9.24
N LYS A 42 -5.28 9.94 -9.73
CA LYS A 42 -6.00 11.18 -10.04
C LYS A 42 -7.03 11.54 -8.96
N GLY A 43 -7.06 10.79 -7.85
CA GLY A 43 -7.99 10.96 -6.74
C GLY A 43 -9.39 10.37 -6.96
N ARG A 44 -9.63 9.64 -8.06
CA ARG A 44 -10.94 9.05 -8.36
C ARG A 44 -11.12 7.72 -7.64
N PRO A 45 -12.33 7.39 -7.15
CA PRO A 45 -12.56 6.09 -6.52
C PRO A 45 -12.35 4.95 -7.52
N THR A 46 -11.58 3.94 -7.12
CA THR A 46 -11.34 2.71 -7.89
C THR A 46 -11.45 1.47 -7.01
N ALA A 47 -12.11 0.44 -7.55
CA ALA A 47 -12.16 -0.90 -6.96
C ALA A 47 -10.98 -1.78 -7.43
N LYS A 48 -10.13 -1.27 -8.34
CA LYS A 48 -9.01 -2.01 -8.93
C LYS A 48 -7.68 -1.26 -8.77
N PRO A 49 -7.28 -0.86 -7.55
CA PRO A 49 -5.98 -0.22 -7.35
C PRO A 49 -4.83 -1.20 -7.64
N THR A 50 -3.65 -0.65 -7.90
CA THR A 50 -2.40 -1.41 -7.87
C THR A 50 -1.82 -1.39 -6.46
N LEU A 51 -1.13 -2.46 -6.06
CA LEU A 51 -0.54 -2.54 -4.73
C LEU A 51 0.57 -1.49 -4.56
N ARG A 52 1.31 -1.22 -5.65
CA ARG A 52 2.27 -0.12 -5.73
C ARG A 52 1.60 1.20 -5.36
N TRP A 53 0.46 1.53 -5.97
CA TRP A 53 -0.24 2.78 -5.68
C TRP A 53 -0.74 2.84 -4.23
N VAL A 54 -1.26 1.73 -3.70
CA VAL A 54 -1.71 1.65 -2.30
C VAL A 54 -0.58 1.97 -1.34
N PHE A 55 0.64 1.47 -1.58
CA PHE A 55 1.81 1.86 -0.80
C PHE A 55 2.18 3.34 -0.97
N GLN A 56 1.99 3.90 -2.16
CA GLN A 56 2.25 5.32 -2.40
C GLN A 56 1.33 6.26 -1.63
N LEU A 57 0.11 5.84 -1.27
CA LEU A 57 -0.78 6.63 -0.41
C LEU A 57 -0.07 6.99 0.90
N PHE A 58 0.63 6.03 1.51
CA PHE A 58 1.30 6.22 2.79
C PHE A 58 2.60 7.02 2.74
N MET A 59 3.23 7.19 1.56
CA MET A 59 4.52 7.88 1.46
C MET A 59 4.47 9.35 1.90
N TRP A 60 3.29 9.97 1.84
CA TRP A 60 3.11 11.38 2.22
C TRP A 60 2.62 11.55 3.65
N VAL A 61 2.22 10.48 4.32
CA VAL A 61 1.84 10.49 5.73
C VAL A 61 3.10 10.63 6.57
N ARG A 62 3.19 11.72 7.35
CA ARG A 62 4.41 12.08 8.08
C ARG A 62 4.10 12.35 9.54
N LEU A 63 4.92 11.82 10.43
CA LEU A 63 4.91 12.18 11.84
C LEU A 63 5.95 13.29 12.07
N VAL A 64 5.53 14.39 12.69
CA VAL A 64 6.40 15.54 12.97
C VAL A 64 6.25 15.94 14.43
N GLU A 65 7.36 16.26 15.09
CA GLU A 65 7.36 16.85 16.42
C GLU A 65 7.46 18.38 16.32
N LEU A 66 6.51 19.09 16.90
CA LEU A 66 6.48 20.55 16.96
C LEU A 66 6.22 20.99 18.40
N GLY A 67 7.23 21.59 19.04
CA GLY A 67 7.12 22.13 20.39
C GLY A 67 6.78 21.08 21.46
N GLY A 68 7.33 19.86 21.34
CA GLY A 68 7.09 18.74 22.27
C GLY A 68 5.77 18.01 22.05
N LYS A 69 5.05 18.28 20.95
CA LYS A 69 3.84 17.55 20.56
C LYS A 69 4.06 16.84 19.23
N TRP A 70 3.61 15.59 19.16
CA TRP A 70 3.59 14.81 17.94
C TRP A 70 2.35 15.14 17.11
N LEU A 71 2.54 15.38 15.82
CA LEU A 71 1.50 15.69 14.84
C LEU A 71 1.63 14.77 13.63
N VAL A 72 0.51 14.21 13.19
CA VAL A 72 0.45 13.41 11.96
C VAL A 72 -0.06 14.31 10.82
N LEU A 73 0.77 14.48 9.80
CA LEU A 73 0.47 15.26 8.60
C LEU A 73 0.00 14.34 7.47
N ASN A 74 -0.89 14.88 6.61
CA ASN A 74 -1.44 14.22 5.42
C ASN A 74 -2.17 12.89 5.68
N LEU A 75 -2.62 12.66 6.91
CA LEU A 75 -3.51 11.56 7.20
C LEU A 75 -4.92 11.88 6.69
N ALA A 76 -5.50 10.94 5.96
CA ALA A 76 -6.81 11.07 5.33
C ALA A 76 -7.60 9.76 5.47
N PRO A 77 -8.95 9.78 5.40
CA PRO A 77 -9.78 8.61 5.69
C PRO A 77 -9.46 7.37 4.85
N HIS A 78 -9.03 7.56 3.60
CA HIS A 78 -8.66 6.44 2.73
C HIS A 78 -7.42 5.66 3.22
N HIS A 79 -6.55 6.26 4.03
CA HIS A 79 -5.42 5.55 4.64
C HIS A 79 -5.91 4.51 5.65
N GLU A 80 -6.90 4.85 6.47
CA GLU A 80 -7.49 3.92 7.43
C GLU A 80 -8.21 2.77 6.71
N THR A 81 -8.95 3.08 5.63
CA THR A 81 -9.55 2.07 4.75
C THR A 81 -8.48 1.15 4.16
N ALA A 82 -7.38 1.70 3.64
CA ALA A 82 -6.28 0.91 3.09
C ALA A 82 -5.60 0.02 4.14
N VAL A 83 -5.35 0.53 5.36
CA VAL A 83 -4.78 -0.24 6.50
C VAL A 83 -5.68 -1.42 6.87
N ARG A 84 -6.99 -1.17 7.02
CA ARG A 84 -7.98 -2.23 7.32
C ARG A 84 -8.02 -3.30 6.22
N LEU A 85 -8.05 -2.88 4.96
CA LEU A 85 -8.07 -3.80 3.82
C LEU A 85 -6.80 -4.64 3.72
N LEU A 86 -5.64 -4.08 4.07
CA LEU A 86 -4.37 -4.82 4.12
C LEU A 86 -4.28 -5.76 5.34
N GLY A 87 -5.21 -5.68 6.29
CA GLY A 87 -5.19 -6.50 7.50
C GLY A 87 -4.13 -6.08 8.52
N ALA A 88 -3.62 -4.85 8.41
CA ALA A 88 -2.72 -4.28 9.41
C ALA A 88 -3.56 -3.85 10.62
N GLY A 89 -3.51 -4.63 11.70
CA GLY A 89 -4.33 -4.39 12.90
C GLY A 89 -3.98 -3.11 13.67
N ARG A 90 -2.77 -2.57 13.49
CA ARG A 90 -2.30 -1.30 14.07
C ARG A 90 -1.43 -0.56 13.06
N TYR A 91 -1.80 0.66 12.73
CA TYR A 91 -0.91 1.61 12.06
C TYR A 91 -0.43 2.58 13.12
N TYR A 92 0.87 2.64 13.37
CA TYR A 92 1.49 3.41 14.46
C TYR A 92 1.21 4.93 14.44
N LEU A 93 0.52 5.43 13.42
CA LEU A 93 0.13 6.84 13.25
C LEU A 93 -1.39 7.08 13.41
N LEU A 94 -2.17 6.06 13.77
CA LEU A 94 -3.61 6.14 14.03
C LEU A 94 -3.94 6.06 15.54
N GLU A 95 -2.94 6.27 16.40
CA GLU A 95 -3.09 6.33 17.87
C GLU A 95 -3.30 7.77 18.36
#